data_AF-A0A267T720-F1
#
_entry.id   AF-A0A267T720-F1
#
_cell.length_a   1.000
_cell.length_b   1.000
_cell.length_c   1.000
_cell.angle_alpha   90.00
_cell.angle_beta   90.00
_cell.angle_gamma   90.00
#
_symmetry.space_group_name_H-M   'P 1'
#
loop_
_entity.id
_entity.type
_entity.pdbx_description
1 polymer ?
#
loop_
_entity_poly.entity_id
_entity_poly.type
_entity_poly.pdbx_seq_one_letter_code
_entity_poly.pdbx_strand_id
1 'polypeptide(L)'
;MTHTVQSKETLYSIAKKYGLTVEQIISLNNLVSTNLKIGQNLLVSLPTPITPNKPTTTVKSIYEKRKIFVVEKLPKVGYNTFTITYPTPAGVQKTGIFRDNYPSPNRVNSNGVSYAGKNAFETNTSYFQDLCPQPFYLEVLHHIAKNEGCFDAVNSYDKAIFSFGFLQFTGAQASGSILSQVLNRFKQRDEYAFNDCFGQYGMDIIAGAKPVFRVETTKGILENDVAYMEVANNLSLTGAFIASSYRRSMVRAQVELALEEYVMKAVAPTVKINVNGVLIALNEILKTEGGFAIRIDLAVNRGLTGSLAPIQAAINQVAKEAKLSTSMQLAKINERRVVEVLAQNEPDALKKQRILKLLDGSFSFWK
;
A
#
# COMPACT_ATOMS: atom_id res chain seq x y z
N MET A 1 -4.53 30.81 -9.62
CA MET A 1 -4.60 30.97 -11.09
C MET A 1 -5.57 29.95 -11.66
N THR A 2 -6.43 30.37 -12.57
CA THR A 2 -7.38 29.52 -13.30
C THR A 2 -7.06 29.52 -14.79
N HIS A 3 -7.33 28.40 -15.46
CA HIS A 3 -7.17 28.18 -16.88
C HIS A 3 -8.48 27.64 -17.44
N THR A 4 -8.99 28.28 -18.48
CA THR A 4 -10.19 27.83 -19.18
C THR A 4 -9.80 26.88 -20.31
N VAL A 5 -10.26 25.63 -20.24
CA VAL A 5 -9.94 24.57 -21.22
C VAL A 5 -10.36 24.98 -22.62
N GLN A 6 -9.40 24.96 -23.55
CA GLN A 6 -9.59 25.25 -24.97
C GLN A 6 -9.82 23.99 -25.79
N SER A 7 -10.28 24.17 -27.03
CA SER A 7 -10.43 23.07 -27.99
C SER A 7 -9.08 22.36 -28.20
N LYS A 8 -9.12 21.01 -28.22
CA LYS A 8 -7.97 20.10 -28.36
C LYS A 8 -6.98 20.08 -27.19
N GLU A 9 -7.25 20.78 -26.08
CA GLU A 9 -6.46 20.62 -24.86
C GLU A 9 -6.86 19.34 -24.10
N THR A 10 -5.86 18.70 -23.49
CA THR A 10 -6.00 17.55 -22.60
C THR A 10 -5.44 17.91 -21.24
N LEU A 11 -5.77 17.15 -20.19
CA LEU A 11 -5.12 17.32 -18.89
C LEU A 11 -3.59 17.25 -19.01
N TYR A 12 -3.07 16.39 -19.87
CA TYR A 12 -1.64 16.28 -20.12
C TYR A 12 -1.05 17.56 -20.72
N SER A 13 -1.68 18.12 -21.76
CA SER A 13 -1.16 19.35 -22.38
C SER A 13 -1.25 20.55 -21.44
N ILE A 14 -2.30 20.62 -20.61
CA ILE A 14 -2.47 21.67 -19.60
C ILE A 14 -1.46 21.51 -18.46
N ALA A 15 -1.28 20.29 -17.95
CA ALA A 15 -0.28 19.97 -16.92
C ALA A 15 1.12 20.39 -17.37
N LYS A 16 1.51 19.98 -18.59
CA LYS A 16 2.78 20.36 -19.20
C LYS A 16 2.93 21.88 -19.36
N LYS A 17 1.86 22.59 -19.76
CA LYS A 17 1.86 24.05 -19.93
C LYS A 17 2.15 24.80 -18.63
N TYR A 18 1.71 24.26 -17.50
CA TYR A 18 1.86 24.91 -16.19
C TYR A 18 2.94 24.29 -15.29
N GLY A 19 3.73 23.36 -15.83
CA GLY A 19 4.77 22.66 -15.04
C GLY A 19 4.20 21.80 -13.91
N LEU A 20 2.95 21.35 -14.05
CA LEU A 20 2.27 20.48 -13.11
C LEU A 20 2.23 19.05 -13.64
N THR A 21 1.96 18.07 -12.77
CA THR A 21 1.56 16.74 -13.20
C THR A 21 0.05 16.69 -13.45
N VAL A 22 -0.39 15.69 -14.23
CA VAL A 22 -1.82 15.44 -14.46
C VAL A 22 -2.54 15.22 -13.12
N GLU A 23 -1.89 14.50 -12.20
CA GLU A 23 -2.40 14.22 -10.86
C GLU A 23 -2.56 15.49 -10.03
N GLN A 24 -1.59 16.41 -10.12
CA GLN A 24 -1.67 17.70 -9.44
C GLN A 24 -2.88 18.51 -9.93
N ILE A 25 -3.13 18.57 -11.24
CA ILE A 25 -4.31 19.25 -11.78
C ILE A 25 -5.61 18.55 -11.36
N ILE A 26 -5.64 17.22 -11.44
CA ILE A 26 -6.80 16.43 -11.01
C ILE A 26 -7.10 16.68 -9.53
N SER A 27 -6.09 16.60 -8.67
CA SER A 27 -6.20 16.78 -7.22
C SER A 27 -6.64 18.20 -6.88
N LEU A 28 -6.01 19.21 -7.51
CA LEU A 28 -6.30 20.62 -7.31
C LEU A 28 -7.74 20.99 -7.70
N ASN A 29 -8.34 20.26 -8.65
CA ASN A 29 -9.68 20.51 -9.17
C ASN A 29 -10.72 19.47 -8.74
N ASN A 30 -10.36 18.51 -7.88
CA ASN A 30 -11.19 17.37 -7.49
C ASN A 30 -11.82 16.64 -8.69
N LEU A 31 -11.07 16.48 -9.79
CA LEU A 31 -11.59 15.84 -11.01
C LEU A 31 -11.77 14.34 -10.79
N VAL A 32 -12.97 13.85 -11.05
CA VAL A 32 -13.28 12.40 -11.00
C VAL A 32 -12.82 11.67 -12.26
N SER A 33 -12.77 12.36 -13.40
CA SER A 33 -12.37 11.79 -14.70
C SER A 33 -11.33 12.66 -15.39
N THR A 34 -10.64 12.09 -16.39
CA THR A 34 -9.70 12.82 -17.24
C THR A 34 -10.34 13.54 -18.42
N ASN A 35 -11.66 13.38 -18.60
CA ASN A 35 -12.41 14.04 -19.65
C ASN A 35 -12.64 15.51 -19.30
N LEU A 36 -12.11 16.41 -20.11
CA LEU A 36 -12.30 17.86 -19.96
C LEU A 36 -13.38 18.35 -20.91
N LYS A 37 -14.23 19.25 -20.43
CA LYS A 37 -15.17 19.98 -21.28
C LYS A 37 -14.53 21.29 -21.76
N ILE A 38 -14.70 21.63 -23.03
CA ILE A 38 -14.30 22.94 -23.55
C ILE A 38 -15.03 24.02 -22.73
N GLY A 39 -14.29 25.04 -22.28
CA GLY A 39 -14.81 26.10 -21.40
C GLY A 39 -14.76 25.77 -19.90
N GLN A 40 -14.35 24.56 -19.51
CA GLN A 40 -14.18 24.21 -18.10
C GLN A 40 -13.05 25.03 -17.47
N ASN A 41 -13.29 25.61 -16.29
CA ASN A 41 -12.24 26.30 -15.53
C ASN A 41 -11.49 25.31 -14.65
N LEU A 42 -10.18 25.24 -14.81
CA LEU A 42 -9.27 24.46 -14.00
C LEU A 42 -8.35 25.39 -13.21
N LEU A 43 -8.26 25.18 -11.91
CA LEU A 43 -7.15 25.64 -11.09
C LEU A 43 -5.86 25.00 -11.63
N VAL A 44 -4.87 25.86 -11.95
CA VAL A 44 -3.60 25.45 -12.58
C VAL A 44 -2.40 26.10 -11.92
N SER A 45 -2.61 26.66 -10.74
CA SER A 45 -1.54 27.00 -9.82
C SER A 45 -1.82 26.19 -8.60
N LEU A 46 -0.86 25.34 -8.23
CA LEU A 46 -0.81 24.88 -6.84
C LEU A 46 -0.88 26.14 -5.97
N PRO A 47 -1.63 26.15 -4.86
CA PRO A 47 -1.34 27.13 -3.82
C PRO A 47 0.16 27.04 -3.63
N THR A 48 0.87 28.19 -3.71
CA THR A 48 2.30 28.24 -3.41
C THR A 48 2.48 27.33 -2.22
N PRO A 49 3.36 26.30 -2.30
CA PRO A 49 3.90 25.76 -1.08
C PRO A 49 4.26 27.02 -0.32
N ILE A 50 3.67 27.20 0.85
CA ILE A 50 4.41 27.89 1.88
C ILE A 50 5.73 27.15 1.84
N THR A 51 6.72 27.70 1.11
CA THR A 51 8.11 27.48 1.41
C THR A 51 8.07 27.72 2.89
N PRO A 52 8.30 26.71 3.73
CA PRO A 52 8.45 27.02 5.12
C PRO A 52 9.76 27.81 5.16
N ASN A 53 9.70 29.13 4.96
CA ASN A 53 10.05 29.97 6.10
C ASN A 53 9.19 29.43 7.21
N LYS A 54 9.73 28.43 7.91
CA LYS A 54 9.12 27.65 8.98
C LYS A 54 8.12 28.59 9.65
N PRO A 55 6.81 28.53 9.33
CA PRO A 55 5.88 29.22 10.17
C PRO A 55 6.08 28.45 11.46
N THR A 56 6.55 29.13 12.50
CA THR A 56 6.51 28.62 13.86
C THR A 56 5.03 28.51 14.18
N THR A 57 4.38 27.52 13.57
CA THR A 57 3.03 27.06 13.87
C THR A 57 3.21 26.55 15.27
N THR A 58 2.91 27.41 16.23
CA THR A 58 3.17 27.10 17.63
C THR A 58 2.54 25.76 17.93
N VAL A 59 3.20 24.94 18.75
CA VAL A 59 2.71 23.60 19.10
C VAL A 59 1.22 23.65 19.45
N LYS A 60 0.77 24.67 20.19
CA LYS A 60 -0.65 24.93 20.49
C LYS A 60 -1.57 24.90 19.25
N SER A 61 -1.19 25.56 18.16
CA SER A 61 -1.98 25.60 16.92
C SER A 61 -2.03 24.26 16.15
N ILE A 62 -1.02 23.41 16.27
CA ILE A 62 -1.04 22.04 15.71
C ILE A 62 -2.08 21.19 16.43
N TYR A 63 -2.12 21.23 17.76
CA TYR A 63 -3.05 20.44 18.56
C TYR A 63 -4.50 20.87 18.36
N GLU A 64 -4.76 22.17 18.13
CA GLU A 64 -6.09 22.65 17.76
C GLU A 64 -6.53 22.05 16.40
N LYS A 65 -5.64 21.97 15.41
CA LYS A 65 -5.96 21.35 14.11
C LYS A 65 -6.29 19.87 14.23
N ARG A 66 -5.64 19.12 15.14
CA ARG A 66 -5.93 17.69 15.37
C ARG A 66 -7.36 17.44 15.88
N LYS A 67 -8.05 18.43 16.45
CA LYS A 67 -9.44 18.30 16.92
C LYS A 67 -10.45 18.08 15.79
N ILE A 68 -10.05 18.30 14.53
CA ILE A 68 -10.89 17.98 13.37
C ILE A 68 -11.20 16.49 13.25
N PHE A 69 -10.36 15.64 13.84
CA PHE A 69 -10.60 14.21 13.99
C PHE A 69 -11.38 13.97 15.28
N VAL A 70 -12.70 13.83 15.15
CA VAL A 70 -13.58 13.60 16.28
C VAL A 70 -13.59 12.11 16.59
N VAL A 71 -13.21 11.75 17.82
CA VAL A 71 -13.11 10.36 18.27
C VAL A 71 -14.17 10.09 19.34
N GLU A 72 -15.06 9.15 19.07
CA GLU A 72 -16.09 8.71 20.00
C GLU A 72 -15.81 7.27 20.44
N LYS A 73 -15.71 7.06 21.75
CA LYS A 73 -15.50 5.74 22.34
C LYS A 73 -16.84 5.13 22.74
N LEU A 74 -17.10 3.91 22.28
CA LEU A 74 -18.24 3.10 22.67
C LEU A 74 -17.77 1.80 23.33
N PRO A 75 -17.93 1.67 24.67
CA PRO A 75 -17.56 0.45 25.39
C PRO A 75 -18.37 -0.77 24.94
N LYS A 76 -17.72 -1.93 24.86
CA LYS A 76 -18.33 -3.25 24.62
C LYS A 76 -17.79 -4.26 25.65
N VAL A 77 -18.43 -5.42 25.74
CA VAL A 77 -17.94 -6.50 26.60
C VAL A 77 -16.61 -7.01 26.05
N GLY A 78 -15.54 -6.81 26.81
CA GLY A 78 -14.20 -7.29 26.49
C GLY A 78 -13.43 -6.46 25.45
N TYR A 79 -13.95 -5.36 24.93
CA TYR A 79 -13.23 -4.43 24.04
C TYR A 79 -13.99 -3.10 23.94
N ASN A 80 -13.40 -2.08 23.33
CA ASN A 80 -14.07 -0.85 22.95
C ASN A 80 -14.08 -0.73 21.43
N THR A 81 -15.15 -0.14 20.92
CA THR A 81 -15.17 0.39 19.56
C THR A 81 -14.92 1.88 19.59
N PHE A 82 -14.21 2.41 18.59
CA PHE A 82 -14.03 3.85 18.42
C PHE A 82 -14.59 4.24 17.06
N THR A 83 -15.36 5.32 17.01
CA THR A 83 -15.73 5.97 15.74
C THR A 83 -14.83 7.17 15.57
N ILE A 84 -14.13 7.26 14.45
CA ILE A 84 -13.37 8.47 14.07
C ILE A 84 -14.06 9.12 12.90
N THR A 85 -14.50 10.36 13.10
CA THR A 85 -15.06 11.22 12.06
C THR A 85 -13.98 12.18 11.57
N TYR A 86 -13.82 12.26 10.24
CA TYR A 86 -12.78 13.06 9.61
C TYR A 86 -13.25 13.62 8.26
N PRO A 87 -12.79 14.83 7.88
CA PRO A 87 -13.00 15.32 6.53
C PRO A 87 -12.05 14.58 5.59
N THR A 88 -12.60 14.09 4.49
CA THR A 88 -11.78 13.76 3.33
C THR A 88 -11.14 15.02 2.78
N PRO A 89 -10.10 14.89 1.96
CA PRO A 89 -9.45 16.05 1.39
C PRO A 89 -10.32 16.86 0.40
N ALA A 90 -11.48 16.32 -0.02
CA ALA A 90 -12.52 17.04 -0.76
C ALA A 90 -13.55 17.73 0.17
N GLY A 91 -13.33 17.71 1.49
CA GLY A 91 -14.22 18.28 2.51
C GLY A 91 -15.41 17.39 2.91
N VAL A 92 -15.59 16.24 2.25
CA VAL A 92 -16.69 15.31 2.59
C VAL A 92 -16.38 14.61 3.91
N GLN A 93 -17.29 14.68 4.87
CA GLN A 93 -17.15 14.00 6.16
C GLN A 93 -17.30 12.47 5.99
N LYS A 94 -16.39 11.72 6.62
CA LYS A 94 -16.40 10.26 6.64
C LYS A 94 -16.15 9.73 8.04
N THR A 95 -16.51 8.47 8.25
CA THR A 95 -16.33 7.77 9.52
C THR A 95 -15.60 6.45 9.34
N GLY A 96 -14.66 6.15 10.24
CA GLY A 96 -14.05 4.83 10.43
C GLY A 96 -14.45 4.24 11.77
N ILE A 97 -14.64 2.92 11.84
CA ILE A 97 -14.95 2.22 13.09
C ILE A 97 -13.78 1.29 13.42
N PHE A 98 -13.23 1.46 14.61
CA PHE A 98 -12.04 0.79 15.09
C PHE A 98 -12.39 -0.07 16.27
N ARG A 99 -11.54 -1.04 16.55
CA ARG A 99 -11.64 -1.90 17.73
C ARG A 99 -10.28 -1.98 18.42
N ASP A 100 -10.26 -1.76 19.74
CA ASP A 100 -9.11 -2.13 20.57
C ASP A 100 -9.19 -3.61 21.00
N ASN A 101 -8.19 -4.04 21.78
CA ASN A 101 -8.12 -5.41 22.30
C ASN A 101 -8.34 -6.45 21.18
N TYR A 102 -7.74 -6.21 20.01
CA TYR A 102 -7.88 -7.09 18.86
C TYR A 102 -7.42 -8.51 19.24
N PRO A 103 -8.20 -9.56 18.91
CA PRO A 103 -7.93 -10.94 19.34
C PRO A 103 -6.81 -11.54 18.48
N SER A 104 -5.57 -11.12 18.73
CA SER A 104 -4.37 -11.62 18.07
C SER A 104 -3.34 -12.11 19.09
N PRO A 105 -2.71 -13.28 18.86
CA PRO A 105 -1.62 -13.77 19.71
C PRO A 105 -0.37 -12.87 19.66
N ASN A 106 -0.25 -12.02 18.62
CA ASN A 106 0.90 -11.13 18.43
C ASN A 106 0.70 -9.75 19.08
N ARG A 107 -0.39 -9.55 19.82
CA ARG A 107 -0.71 -8.26 20.44
C ARG A 107 0.32 -7.91 21.53
N VAL A 108 0.92 -6.73 21.40
CA VAL A 108 1.87 -6.16 22.37
C VAL A 108 1.51 -4.74 22.80
N ASN A 109 0.66 -4.01 22.05
CA ASN A 109 0.17 -2.69 22.43
C ASN A 109 -1.29 -2.77 22.90
N SER A 110 -1.53 -2.49 24.18
CA SER A 110 -2.87 -2.51 24.79
C SER A 110 -3.78 -1.36 24.33
N ASN A 111 -3.19 -0.26 23.87
CA ASN A 111 -3.90 0.89 23.32
C ASN A 111 -4.08 0.79 21.79
N GLY A 112 -3.46 -0.22 21.17
CA GLY A 112 -3.52 -0.42 19.74
C GLY A 112 -4.91 -0.78 19.25
N VAL A 113 -5.21 -0.37 18.03
CA VAL A 113 -6.50 -0.58 17.37
C VAL A 113 -6.33 -1.34 16.05
N SER A 114 -7.44 -1.91 15.59
CA SER A 114 -7.57 -2.44 14.23
C SER A 114 -8.71 -1.75 13.49
N TYR A 115 -8.49 -1.46 12.22
CA TYR A 115 -9.45 -0.94 11.26
C TYR A 115 -9.22 -1.59 9.91
N ALA A 116 -10.23 -2.32 9.41
CA ALA A 116 -10.15 -3.03 8.13
C ALA A 116 -10.13 -2.09 6.90
N GLY A 117 -10.43 -0.80 7.10
CA GLY A 117 -10.54 0.17 6.02
C GLY A 117 -11.86 0.11 5.24
N LYS A 118 -12.11 1.12 4.42
CA LYS A 118 -13.26 1.24 3.52
C LYS A 118 -12.86 1.61 2.10
N ASN A 119 -11.63 2.07 1.88
CA ASN A 119 -11.14 2.52 0.58
C ASN A 119 -10.55 1.35 -0.21
N ALA A 120 -11.42 0.62 -0.90
CA ALA A 120 -11.05 -0.57 -1.66
C ALA A 120 -10.14 -0.25 -2.86
N PHE A 121 -9.45 -1.29 -3.34
CA PHE A 121 -8.60 -1.16 -4.52
C PHE A 121 -9.43 -1.08 -5.80
N GLU A 122 -9.36 0.04 -6.51
CA GLU A 122 -10.00 0.23 -7.81
C GLU A 122 -9.09 -0.28 -8.93
N THR A 123 -9.39 -1.48 -9.48
CA THR A 123 -8.61 -2.10 -10.56
C THR A 123 -8.73 -1.43 -11.91
N ASN A 124 -9.87 -0.80 -12.17
CA ASN A 124 -10.19 -0.29 -13.50
C ASN A 124 -9.81 1.17 -13.65
N THR A 125 -8.55 1.50 -13.38
CA THR A 125 -8.10 2.89 -13.48
C THR A 125 -6.91 2.98 -14.44
N SER A 126 -7.05 3.84 -15.46
CA SER A 126 -5.92 4.30 -16.28
C SER A 126 -4.80 4.96 -15.44
N TYR A 127 -5.10 5.22 -14.17
CA TYR A 127 -4.26 5.84 -13.18
C TYR A 127 -2.97 5.09 -12.87
N PHE A 128 -2.91 3.77 -13.11
CA PHE A 128 -1.71 2.95 -12.90
C PHE A 128 -1.14 2.36 -14.19
N GLN A 129 -1.74 2.65 -15.35
CA GLN A 129 -1.31 2.07 -16.63
C GLN A 129 0.14 2.41 -16.98
N ASP A 130 0.64 3.55 -16.49
CA ASP A 130 2.02 3.98 -16.71
C ASP A 130 3.03 3.29 -15.78
N LEU A 131 2.57 2.67 -14.68
CA LEU A 131 3.44 2.06 -13.68
C LEU A 131 3.96 0.69 -14.09
N CYS A 132 3.18 -0.03 -14.89
CA CYS A 132 3.49 -1.40 -15.20
C CYS A 132 3.21 -1.75 -16.65
N PRO A 133 4.23 -2.17 -17.43
CA PRO A 133 4.02 -2.65 -18.79
C PRO A 133 3.12 -3.89 -18.88
N GLN A 134 2.99 -4.64 -17.78
CA GLN A 134 2.23 -5.89 -17.69
C GLN A 134 0.98 -5.67 -16.81
N PRO A 135 -0.21 -5.45 -17.41
CA PRO A 135 -1.43 -5.13 -16.66
C PRO A 135 -1.77 -6.14 -15.56
N PHE A 136 -1.45 -7.43 -15.77
CA PHE A 136 -1.76 -8.48 -14.82
C PHE A 136 -1.08 -8.32 -13.45
N TYR A 137 0.07 -7.62 -13.35
CA TYR A 137 0.70 -7.38 -12.04
C TYR A 137 -0.18 -6.51 -11.13
N LEU A 138 -0.93 -5.56 -11.69
CA LEU A 138 -1.91 -4.78 -10.93
C LEU A 138 -3.12 -5.65 -10.52
N GLU A 139 -3.53 -6.59 -11.37
CA GLU A 139 -4.59 -7.55 -11.04
C GLU A 139 -4.16 -8.48 -9.89
N VAL A 140 -2.90 -8.91 -9.87
CA VAL A 140 -2.33 -9.68 -8.75
C VAL A 140 -2.35 -8.85 -7.46
N LEU A 141 -1.89 -7.59 -7.50
CA LEU A 141 -1.94 -6.72 -6.32
C LEU A 141 -3.37 -6.48 -5.84
N HIS A 142 -4.33 -6.31 -6.75
CA HIS A 142 -5.74 -6.20 -6.39
C HIS A 142 -6.29 -7.49 -5.76
N HIS A 143 -5.92 -8.66 -6.30
CA HIS A 143 -6.30 -9.94 -5.72
C HIS A 143 -5.76 -10.07 -4.29
N ILE A 144 -4.50 -9.69 -4.07
CA ILE A 144 -3.86 -9.67 -2.77
C ILE A 144 -4.56 -8.68 -1.81
N ALA A 145 -4.80 -7.45 -2.26
CA ALA A 145 -5.45 -6.40 -1.48
C ALA A 145 -6.83 -6.84 -0.94
N LYS A 146 -7.62 -7.57 -1.74
CA LYS A 146 -8.92 -8.11 -1.29
C LYS A 146 -8.83 -9.00 -0.05
N ASN A 147 -7.68 -9.62 0.19
CA ASN A 147 -7.45 -10.48 1.35
C ASN A 147 -6.72 -9.76 2.50
N GLU A 148 -5.92 -8.73 2.20
CA GLU A 148 -5.04 -8.04 3.17
C GLU A 148 -5.66 -6.79 3.78
N GLY A 149 -6.50 -6.06 3.03
CA GLY A 149 -7.19 -4.88 3.51
C GLY A 149 -7.34 -3.78 2.46
N CYS A 150 -7.95 -2.67 2.89
CA CYS A 150 -8.14 -1.48 2.05
C CYS A 150 -6.94 -0.53 2.11
N PHE A 151 -6.88 0.46 1.21
CA PHE A 151 -5.84 1.49 1.18
C PHE A 151 -5.78 2.37 2.44
N ASP A 152 -6.81 2.34 3.26
CA ASP A 152 -6.97 3.06 4.53
C ASP A 152 -7.00 2.12 5.75
N ALA A 153 -6.69 0.83 5.58
CA ALA A 153 -6.63 -0.11 6.68
C ALA A 153 -5.49 0.23 7.65
N VAL A 154 -5.71 0.01 8.95
CA VAL A 154 -4.75 0.28 10.03
C VAL A 154 -4.73 -0.87 11.03
N ASN A 155 -3.53 -1.26 11.46
CA ASN A 155 -3.32 -2.09 12.65
C ASN A 155 -2.22 -1.48 13.51
N SER A 156 -2.44 -1.32 14.81
CA SER A 156 -1.45 -0.70 15.73
C SER A 156 -1.26 -1.48 17.04
N TYR A 157 -1.69 -2.73 17.07
CA TYR A 157 -1.71 -3.56 18.28
C TYR A 157 -0.51 -4.51 18.42
N ASP A 158 0.28 -4.73 17.39
CA ASP A 158 1.37 -5.72 17.36
C ASP A 158 2.78 -5.09 17.29
N LYS A 159 3.80 -5.94 17.07
CA LYS A 159 5.22 -5.53 17.04
C LYS A 159 5.58 -4.63 15.86
N ALA A 160 4.72 -4.50 14.85
CA ALA A 160 4.93 -3.56 13.75
C ALA A 160 4.69 -2.10 14.16
N ILE A 161 4.22 -1.86 15.40
CA ILE A 161 3.88 -0.57 16.03
C ILE A 161 2.68 0.10 15.37
N PHE A 162 2.77 0.34 14.07
CA PHE A 162 1.74 0.93 13.24
C PHE A 162 1.88 0.42 11.82
N SER A 163 0.87 -0.30 11.34
CA SER A 163 0.77 -0.82 9.98
C SER A 163 -0.37 -0.11 9.26
N PHE A 164 -0.14 0.30 8.01
CA PHE A 164 -1.10 1.10 7.24
C PHE A 164 -1.19 0.64 5.80
N GLY A 165 -2.39 0.72 5.22
CA GLY A 165 -2.63 0.53 3.80
C GLY A 165 -2.91 -0.92 3.38
N PHE A 166 -3.06 -1.11 2.07
CA PHE A 166 -3.63 -2.33 1.52
C PHE A 166 -2.73 -3.57 1.64
N LEU A 167 -1.43 -3.39 1.91
CA LEU A 167 -0.48 -4.45 2.25
C LEU A 167 0.01 -4.38 3.70
N GLN A 168 -0.63 -3.55 4.54
CA GLN A 168 -0.22 -3.35 5.94
C GLN A 168 1.26 -2.95 6.06
N PHE A 169 1.67 -1.90 5.33
CA PHE A 169 3.02 -1.36 5.36
C PHE A 169 3.40 -0.99 6.79
N THR A 170 4.48 -1.57 7.31
CA THR A 170 4.87 -1.51 8.73
C THR A 170 5.73 -0.29 9.04
N GLY A 171 5.48 0.34 10.19
CA GLY A 171 6.25 1.49 10.69
C GLY A 171 7.53 1.10 11.42
N ALA A 172 7.49 0.00 12.19
CA ALA A 172 8.62 -0.43 13.03
C ALA A 172 9.91 -0.69 12.23
N GLN A 173 11.04 -0.21 12.74
CA GLN A 173 12.36 -0.48 12.18
C GLN A 173 12.69 -1.97 12.16
N ALA A 174 12.30 -2.71 13.20
CA ALA A 174 12.46 -4.16 13.28
C ALA A 174 11.72 -4.92 12.15
N SER A 175 10.71 -4.28 11.54
CA SER A 175 9.94 -4.83 10.42
C SER A 175 10.33 -4.21 9.07
N GLY A 176 11.44 -3.45 9.02
CA GLY A 176 11.96 -2.81 7.81
C GLY A 176 11.45 -1.39 7.56
N SER A 177 10.51 -0.87 8.36
CA SER A 177 9.93 0.48 8.27
C SER A 177 9.48 0.85 6.84
N ILE A 178 8.84 -0.11 6.16
CA ILE A 178 8.42 0.07 4.76
C ILE A 178 7.39 1.19 4.61
N LEU A 179 6.61 1.48 5.65
CA LEU A 179 5.68 2.62 5.69
C LEU A 179 6.39 3.96 5.52
N SER A 180 7.59 4.13 6.07
CA SER A 180 8.36 5.37 5.93
C SER A 180 8.75 5.63 4.46
N GLN A 181 8.93 4.57 3.67
CA GLN A 181 9.17 4.68 2.23
C GLN A 181 7.90 5.10 1.47
N VAL A 182 6.73 4.58 1.86
CA VAL A 182 5.42 5.04 1.31
C VAL A 182 5.24 6.53 1.57
N LEU A 183 5.46 6.97 2.82
CA LEU A 183 5.29 8.38 3.21
C LEU A 183 6.26 9.29 2.45
N ASN A 184 7.53 8.88 2.34
CA ASN A 184 8.52 9.64 1.57
C ASN A 184 8.13 9.77 0.10
N ARG A 185 7.68 8.68 -0.52
CA ARG A 185 7.20 8.68 -1.91
C ARG A 185 5.97 9.55 -2.09
N PHE A 186 5.02 9.49 -1.17
CA PHE A 186 3.85 10.36 -1.18
C PHE A 186 4.27 11.84 -1.15
N LYS A 187 5.15 12.23 -0.23
CA LYS A 187 5.67 13.61 -0.13
C LYS A 187 6.43 14.04 -1.38
N GLN A 188 7.28 13.18 -1.95
CA GLN A 188 8.03 13.50 -3.17
C GLN A 188 7.13 13.73 -4.38
N ARG A 189 6.00 13.03 -4.47
CA ARG A 189 5.04 13.20 -5.56
C ARG A 189 4.17 14.42 -5.39
N ASP A 190 3.72 14.66 -4.17
CA ASP A 190 2.69 15.65 -3.87
C ASP A 190 2.89 16.20 -2.46
N GLU A 191 3.90 17.07 -2.33
CA GLU A 191 4.24 17.68 -1.04
C GLU A 191 3.08 18.51 -0.48
N TYR A 192 2.26 19.12 -1.35
CA TYR A 192 1.05 19.81 -0.92
C TYR A 192 0.05 18.85 -0.27
N ALA A 193 -0.30 17.75 -0.94
CA ALA A 193 -1.20 16.76 -0.37
C ALA A 193 -0.61 16.12 0.89
N PHE A 194 0.71 15.89 0.93
CA PHE A 194 1.37 15.40 2.15
C PHE A 194 1.21 16.40 3.31
N ASN A 195 1.48 17.68 3.08
CA ASN A 195 1.37 18.71 4.12
C ASN A 195 -0.08 18.93 4.57
N ASP A 196 -1.03 18.82 3.66
CA ASP A 196 -2.46 18.83 3.96
C ASP A 196 -2.89 17.58 4.77
N CYS A 197 -2.35 16.40 4.48
CA CYS A 197 -2.71 15.21 5.25
C CYS A 197 -1.94 15.03 6.56
N PHE A 198 -0.70 15.54 6.65
CA PHE A 198 0.24 15.22 7.73
C PHE A 198 0.88 16.47 8.33
N GLY A 199 1.49 17.31 7.49
CA GLY A 199 2.27 18.48 7.93
C GLY A 199 1.49 19.42 8.85
N GLN A 200 0.23 19.72 8.52
CA GLN A 200 -0.61 20.59 9.35
C GLN A 200 -0.99 20.01 10.71
N TYR A 201 -0.79 18.70 10.91
CA TYR A 201 -0.97 18.01 12.19
C TYR A 201 0.35 17.74 12.90
N GLY A 202 1.47 18.32 12.43
CA GLY A 202 2.79 18.18 13.02
C GLY A 202 3.45 16.84 12.70
N MET A 203 3.10 16.21 11.57
CA MET A 203 3.74 14.99 11.10
C MET A 203 4.57 15.29 9.86
N ASP A 204 5.79 14.76 9.80
CA ASP A 204 6.68 14.96 8.67
C ASP A 204 7.49 13.70 8.32
N ILE A 205 8.04 13.67 7.11
CA ILE A 205 8.99 12.66 6.66
C ILE A 205 10.24 13.35 6.11
N ILE A 206 11.40 13.00 6.66
CA ILE A 206 12.69 13.48 6.18
C ILE A 206 13.21 12.49 5.14
N ALA A 207 13.45 12.99 3.94
CA ALA A 207 13.96 12.19 2.83
C ALA A 207 15.38 11.69 3.09
N GLY A 208 15.69 10.52 2.52
CA GLY A 208 17.00 9.90 2.58
C GLY A 208 16.92 8.44 2.14
N ALA A 209 18.06 7.75 2.08
CA ALA A 209 18.11 6.32 1.78
C ALA A 209 17.30 5.49 2.80
N LYS A 210 17.20 5.99 4.03
CA LYS A 210 16.30 5.50 5.09
C LYS A 210 15.48 6.69 5.58
N PRO A 211 14.26 6.91 5.06
CA PRO A 211 13.44 8.04 5.46
C PRO A 211 13.12 8.02 6.95
N VAL A 212 13.08 9.20 7.59
CA VAL A 212 12.83 9.34 9.04
C VAL A 212 11.46 9.96 9.26
N PHE A 213 10.53 9.20 9.82
CA PHE A 213 9.19 9.70 10.16
C PHE A 213 9.24 10.47 11.48
N ARG A 214 8.60 11.64 11.50
CA ARG A 214 8.63 12.59 12.62
C ARG A 214 7.23 12.99 13.06
N VAL A 215 7.06 13.13 14.38
CA VAL A 215 5.84 13.68 14.98
C VAL A 215 6.24 14.76 16.00
N GLU A 216 5.73 15.97 15.80
CA GLU A 216 5.89 17.08 16.75
C GLU A 216 4.91 16.91 17.92
N THR A 217 5.44 17.07 19.13
CA THR A 217 4.68 17.01 20.38
C THR A 217 5.02 18.19 21.30
N THR A 218 4.26 18.38 22.37
CA THR A 218 4.58 19.34 23.44
C THR A 218 5.91 19.09 24.13
N LYS A 219 6.46 17.88 24.04
CA LYS A 219 7.74 17.48 24.65
C LYS A 219 8.92 17.50 23.66
N GLY A 220 8.67 17.87 22.41
CA GLY A 220 9.67 17.85 21.34
C GLY A 220 9.27 16.96 20.16
N ILE A 221 10.22 16.73 19.25
CA ILE A 221 10.02 15.94 18.04
C ILE A 221 10.39 14.48 18.32
N LEU A 222 9.46 13.58 18.03
CA LEU A 222 9.66 12.13 18.07
C LEU A 222 10.07 11.63 16.69
N GLU A 223 10.85 10.56 16.63
CA GLU A 223 11.31 9.95 15.37
C GLU A 223 11.04 8.44 15.32
N ASN A 224 10.82 7.92 14.11
CA ASN A 224 10.70 6.49 13.78
C ASN A 224 9.78 5.71 14.72
N ASP A 225 10.26 4.66 15.38
CA ASP A 225 9.45 3.78 16.25
C ASP A 225 8.68 4.58 17.32
N VAL A 226 9.30 5.62 17.90
CA VAL A 226 8.66 6.46 18.91
C VAL A 226 7.59 7.37 18.28
N ALA A 227 7.84 7.88 17.06
CA ALA A 227 6.86 8.64 16.29
C ALA A 227 5.66 7.77 15.89
N TYR A 228 5.89 6.55 15.39
CA TYR A 228 4.81 5.61 15.08
C TYR A 228 4.04 5.17 16.32
N MET A 229 4.71 5.02 17.46
CA MET A 229 4.04 4.72 18.73
C MET A 229 3.14 5.87 19.19
N GLU A 230 3.55 7.12 18.98
CA GLU A 230 2.68 8.29 19.21
C GLU A 230 1.45 8.23 18.30
N VAL A 231 1.62 7.94 17.01
CA VAL A 231 0.47 7.79 16.08
C VAL A 231 -0.45 6.64 16.53
N ALA A 232 0.12 5.50 16.91
CA ALA A 232 -0.61 4.31 17.35
C ALA A 232 -1.48 4.56 18.59
N ASN A 233 -1.01 5.40 19.50
CA ASN A 233 -1.69 5.74 20.76
C ASN A 233 -2.55 7.02 20.67
N ASN A 234 -2.49 7.73 19.55
CA ASN A 234 -3.21 8.97 19.30
C ASN A 234 -4.17 8.82 18.11
N LEU A 235 -5.43 8.52 18.42
CA LEU A 235 -6.43 8.21 17.40
C LEU A 235 -6.69 9.37 16.42
N SER A 236 -6.48 10.62 16.80
CA SER A 236 -6.57 11.75 15.85
C SER A 236 -5.44 11.70 14.81
N LEU A 237 -4.22 11.33 15.20
CA LEU A 237 -3.11 11.11 14.27
C LEU A 237 -3.32 9.87 13.41
N THR A 238 -3.86 8.79 13.98
CA THR A 238 -4.30 7.62 13.21
C THR A 238 -5.35 8.00 12.16
N GLY A 239 -6.29 8.89 12.52
CA GLY A 239 -7.30 9.43 11.62
C GLY A 239 -6.72 10.17 10.41
N ALA A 240 -5.60 10.87 10.58
CA ALA A 240 -4.90 11.55 9.49
C ALA A 240 -4.34 10.58 8.44
N PHE A 241 -3.80 9.42 8.84
CA PHE A 241 -3.40 8.37 7.90
C PHE A 241 -4.59 7.88 7.07
N ILE A 242 -5.73 7.65 7.69
CA ILE A 242 -6.93 7.16 7.02
C ILE A 242 -7.50 8.20 6.04
N ALA A 243 -7.56 9.46 6.47
CA ALA A 243 -7.96 10.56 5.60
C ALA A 243 -7.02 10.69 4.39
N SER A 244 -5.73 10.44 4.57
CA SER A 244 -4.73 10.53 3.50
C SER A 244 -4.98 9.54 2.35
N SER A 245 -5.60 8.38 2.60
CA SER A 245 -5.92 7.40 1.56
C SER A 245 -6.94 7.89 0.55
N TYR A 246 -7.62 9.01 0.80
CA TYR A 246 -8.48 9.67 -0.18
C TYR A 246 -7.70 10.62 -1.12
N ARG A 247 -6.39 10.79 -0.92
CA ARG A 247 -5.50 11.40 -1.91
C ARG A 247 -5.05 10.36 -2.91
N ARG A 248 -5.28 10.64 -4.20
CA ARG A 248 -4.79 9.80 -5.30
C ARG A 248 -3.28 9.57 -5.21
N SER A 249 -2.52 10.59 -4.84
CA SER A 249 -1.06 10.54 -4.67
C SER A 249 -0.61 9.59 -3.54
N MET A 250 -1.38 9.47 -2.45
CA MET A 250 -1.13 8.48 -1.40
C MET A 250 -1.41 7.05 -1.88
N VAL A 251 -2.57 6.82 -2.49
CA VAL A 251 -2.94 5.52 -3.07
C VAL A 251 -1.87 5.05 -4.06
N ARG A 252 -1.40 5.97 -4.92
CA ARG A 252 -0.33 5.68 -5.87
C ARG A 252 1.01 5.38 -5.22
N ALA A 253 1.40 6.12 -4.18
CA ALA A 253 2.63 5.83 -3.45
C ALA A 253 2.64 4.41 -2.86
N GLN A 254 1.49 3.95 -2.34
CA GLN A 254 1.33 2.56 -1.88
C GLN A 254 1.49 1.55 -3.02
N VAL A 255 0.83 1.76 -4.17
CA VAL A 255 0.90 0.83 -5.32
C VAL A 255 2.29 0.75 -5.90
N GLU A 256 2.97 1.88 -6.09
CA GLU A 256 4.32 1.91 -6.62
C GLU A 256 5.31 1.16 -5.73
N LEU A 257 5.19 1.35 -4.41
CA LEU A 257 6.06 0.64 -3.47
C LEU A 257 5.77 -0.86 -3.47
N ALA A 258 4.49 -1.24 -3.54
CA ALA A 258 4.09 -2.64 -3.67
C ALA A 258 4.69 -3.28 -4.93
N LEU A 259 4.63 -2.59 -6.07
CA LEU A 259 5.21 -3.06 -7.33
C LEU A 259 6.72 -3.26 -7.20
N GLU A 260 7.45 -2.25 -6.72
CA GLU A 260 8.91 -2.30 -6.64
C GLU A 260 9.41 -3.35 -5.63
N GLU A 261 8.85 -3.35 -4.42
CA GLU A 261 9.40 -4.12 -3.30
C GLU A 261 8.92 -5.56 -3.26
N TYR A 262 7.72 -5.83 -3.76
CA TYR A 262 7.14 -7.17 -3.71
C TYR A 262 7.02 -7.78 -5.10
N VAL A 263 6.42 -7.08 -6.06
CA VAL A 263 6.18 -7.66 -7.39
C VAL A 263 7.47 -7.86 -8.16
N MET A 264 8.20 -6.78 -8.43
CA MET A 264 9.38 -6.80 -9.30
C MET A 264 10.50 -7.67 -8.72
N LYS A 265 10.66 -7.66 -7.38
CA LYS A 265 11.61 -8.56 -6.71
C LYS A 265 11.17 -10.02 -6.74
N ALA A 266 9.87 -10.32 -6.56
CA ALA A 266 9.38 -11.70 -6.61
C ALA A 266 9.49 -12.31 -8.01
N VAL A 267 9.33 -11.51 -9.06
CA VAL A 267 9.41 -11.95 -10.47
C VAL A 267 10.80 -11.75 -11.10
N ALA A 268 11.79 -11.36 -10.32
CA ALA A 268 13.15 -11.13 -10.83
C ALA A 268 13.73 -12.41 -11.45
N PRO A 269 14.34 -12.34 -12.66
CA PRO A 269 14.87 -13.50 -13.37
C PRO A 269 16.11 -14.13 -12.72
N THR A 270 16.70 -13.46 -11.73
CA THR A 270 17.94 -13.87 -11.07
C THR A 270 17.74 -14.93 -10.00
N VAL A 271 16.50 -15.17 -9.55
CA VAL A 271 16.21 -16.18 -8.53
C VAL A 271 16.30 -17.57 -9.16
N LYS A 272 17.38 -18.29 -8.84
CA LYS A 272 17.56 -19.69 -9.25
C LYS A 272 17.24 -20.64 -8.10
N ILE A 273 16.62 -21.77 -8.42
CA ILE A 273 16.35 -22.85 -7.48
C ILE A 273 17.00 -24.14 -7.98
N ASN A 274 17.36 -25.02 -7.04
CA ASN A 274 17.84 -26.35 -7.36
C ASN A 274 16.68 -27.34 -7.33
N VAL A 275 16.39 -27.95 -8.47
CA VAL A 275 15.36 -28.97 -8.63
C VAL A 275 16.02 -30.27 -9.07
N ASN A 276 16.09 -31.25 -8.17
CA ASN A 276 16.73 -32.55 -8.43
C ASN A 276 18.15 -32.45 -9.01
N GLY A 277 18.96 -31.50 -8.55
CA GLY A 277 20.32 -31.27 -9.04
C GLY A 277 20.43 -30.32 -10.22
N VAL A 278 19.31 -29.91 -10.83
CA VAL A 278 19.27 -28.92 -11.91
C VAL A 278 19.08 -27.53 -11.33
N LEU A 279 20.06 -26.65 -11.55
CA LEU A 279 19.95 -25.23 -11.20
C LEU A 279 19.25 -24.48 -12.34
N ILE A 280 18.07 -23.94 -12.08
CA ILE A 280 17.21 -23.30 -13.08
C ILE A 280 16.55 -22.05 -12.52
N ALA A 281 16.36 -21.03 -13.36
CA ALA A 281 15.71 -19.80 -12.97
C ALA A 281 14.22 -20.03 -12.70
N LEU A 282 13.69 -19.43 -11.63
CA LEU A 282 12.27 -19.56 -11.30
C LEU A 282 11.37 -19.00 -12.42
N ASN A 283 11.83 -17.98 -13.16
CA ASN A 283 11.16 -17.44 -14.34
C ASN A 283 11.12 -18.40 -15.54
N GLU A 284 11.86 -19.49 -15.54
CA GLU A 284 11.77 -20.52 -16.57
C GLU A 284 10.75 -21.62 -16.21
N ILE A 285 10.43 -21.74 -14.91
CA ILE A 285 9.50 -22.73 -14.35
C ILE A 285 8.10 -22.13 -14.13
N LEU A 286 8.01 -21.08 -13.30
CA LEU A 286 6.78 -20.38 -12.94
C LEU A 286 6.71 -19.07 -13.72
N LYS A 287 6.18 -19.17 -14.95
CA LYS A 287 6.34 -18.15 -15.99
C LYS A 287 5.02 -17.73 -16.64
N THR A 288 3.91 -18.37 -16.28
CA THR A 288 2.55 -17.95 -16.64
C THR A 288 2.09 -16.82 -15.71
N GLU A 289 0.93 -16.22 -16.00
CA GLU A 289 0.32 -15.24 -15.08
C GLU A 289 0.08 -15.86 -13.70
N GLY A 290 -0.46 -17.09 -13.66
CA GLY A 290 -0.68 -17.83 -12.42
C GLY A 290 0.62 -18.17 -11.68
N GLY A 291 1.68 -18.53 -12.42
CA GLY A 291 3.02 -18.76 -11.87
C GLY A 291 3.65 -17.51 -11.27
N PHE A 292 3.50 -16.36 -11.91
CA PHE A 292 3.93 -15.08 -11.33
C PHE A 292 3.06 -14.68 -10.14
N ALA A 293 1.74 -14.86 -10.23
CA ALA A 293 0.80 -14.52 -9.17
C ALA A 293 1.13 -15.24 -7.86
N ILE A 294 1.41 -16.56 -7.89
CA ILE A 294 1.77 -17.30 -6.67
C ILE A 294 3.09 -16.83 -6.06
N ARG A 295 4.06 -16.43 -6.88
CA ARG A 295 5.35 -15.91 -6.39
C ARG A 295 5.17 -14.59 -5.68
N ILE A 296 4.40 -13.68 -6.28
CA ILE A 296 4.09 -12.38 -5.72
C ILE A 296 3.30 -12.54 -4.42
N ASP A 297 2.25 -13.37 -4.42
CA ASP A 297 1.41 -13.61 -3.24
C ASP A 297 2.23 -14.14 -2.06
N LEU A 298 3.05 -15.16 -2.28
CA LEU A 298 3.90 -15.71 -1.21
C LEU A 298 4.97 -14.71 -0.75
N ALA A 299 5.52 -13.89 -1.65
CA ALA A 299 6.48 -12.86 -1.29
C ALA A 299 5.87 -11.75 -0.42
N VAL A 300 4.64 -11.32 -0.70
CA VAL A 300 3.90 -10.38 0.15
C VAL A 300 3.66 -10.98 1.54
N ASN A 301 3.21 -12.24 1.60
CA ASN A 301 2.87 -12.90 2.86
C ASN A 301 4.07 -13.27 3.76
N ARG A 302 5.16 -13.72 3.15
CA ARG A 302 6.27 -14.40 3.85
C ARG A 302 7.59 -13.67 3.69
N GLY A 303 7.61 -12.55 2.98
CA GLY A 303 8.82 -11.95 2.46
C GLY A 303 9.43 -12.79 1.32
N LEU A 304 10.34 -12.16 0.57
CA LEU A 304 11.00 -12.79 -0.57
C LEU A 304 11.71 -14.09 -0.17
N THR A 305 12.56 -14.05 0.87
CA THR A 305 13.31 -15.22 1.33
C THR A 305 12.40 -16.34 1.86
N GLY A 306 11.36 -15.98 2.63
CA GLY A 306 10.42 -16.95 3.21
C GLY A 306 9.52 -17.63 2.18
N SER A 307 9.38 -17.05 0.98
CA SER A 307 8.58 -17.62 -0.11
C SER A 307 9.28 -18.75 -0.88
N LEU A 308 10.61 -18.76 -0.94
CA LEU A 308 11.36 -19.63 -1.86
C LEU A 308 11.32 -21.11 -1.48
N ALA A 309 11.48 -21.43 -0.20
CA ALA A 309 11.53 -22.83 0.25
C ALA A 309 10.22 -23.59 -0.02
N PRO A 310 9.02 -23.05 0.30
CA PRO A 310 7.75 -23.68 -0.08
C PRO A 310 7.60 -23.87 -1.59
N ILE A 311 7.95 -22.85 -2.39
CA ILE A 311 7.89 -22.91 -3.86
C ILE A 311 8.79 -24.03 -4.39
N GLN A 312 10.04 -24.08 -3.93
CA GLN A 312 11.00 -25.10 -4.34
C GLN A 312 10.54 -26.51 -3.93
N ALA A 313 9.98 -26.68 -2.73
CA ALA A 313 9.47 -27.97 -2.27
C ALA A 313 8.31 -28.47 -3.16
N ALA A 314 7.36 -27.59 -3.51
CA ALA A 314 6.27 -27.95 -4.39
C ALA A 314 6.73 -28.26 -5.82
N ILE A 315 7.65 -27.46 -6.37
CA ILE A 315 8.25 -27.71 -7.69
C ILE A 315 8.98 -29.06 -7.69
N ASN A 316 9.77 -29.36 -6.65
CA ASN A 316 10.46 -30.64 -6.52
C ASN A 316 9.49 -31.82 -6.51
N GLN A 317 8.39 -31.69 -5.76
CA GLN A 317 7.37 -32.73 -5.69
C GLN A 317 6.70 -32.94 -7.07
N VAL A 318 6.27 -31.88 -7.74
CA VAL A 318 5.64 -31.99 -9.06
C VAL A 318 6.62 -32.50 -10.13
N ALA A 319 7.88 -32.06 -10.08
CA ALA A 319 8.92 -32.58 -10.96
C ALA A 319 9.14 -34.09 -10.75
N LYS A 320 9.12 -34.55 -9.50
CA LYS A 320 9.20 -35.98 -9.17
C LYS A 320 7.98 -36.76 -9.65
N GLU A 321 6.76 -36.26 -9.42
CA GLU A 321 5.50 -36.85 -9.88
C GLU A 321 5.49 -37.03 -11.41
N ALA A 322 5.98 -36.02 -12.15
CA ALA A 322 6.02 -36.02 -13.60
C ALA A 322 7.35 -36.55 -14.21
N LYS A 323 8.28 -37.06 -13.38
CA LYS A 323 9.60 -37.58 -13.79
C LYS A 323 10.42 -36.58 -14.65
N LEU A 324 10.38 -35.30 -14.28
CA LEU A 324 11.14 -34.24 -14.95
C LEU A 324 12.55 -34.16 -14.35
N SER A 325 13.59 -34.26 -15.19
CA SER A 325 14.99 -34.31 -14.75
C SER A 325 15.92 -33.35 -15.50
N THR A 326 15.43 -32.61 -16.49
CA THR A 326 16.21 -31.64 -17.28
C THR A 326 15.60 -30.24 -17.20
N SER A 327 16.39 -29.20 -17.43
CA SER A 327 15.90 -27.81 -17.47
C SER A 327 14.78 -27.62 -18.51
N MET A 328 14.91 -28.25 -19.68
CA MET A 328 13.90 -28.20 -20.76
C MET A 328 12.58 -28.86 -20.36
N GLN A 329 12.62 -29.95 -19.59
CA GLN A 329 11.41 -30.60 -19.05
C GLN A 329 10.80 -29.78 -17.91
N LEU A 330 11.61 -29.26 -16.99
CA LEU A 330 11.16 -28.40 -15.89
C LEU A 330 10.52 -27.11 -16.40
N ALA A 331 10.99 -26.56 -17.52
CA ALA A 331 10.37 -25.42 -18.18
C ALA A 331 8.98 -25.72 -18.76
N LYS A 332 8.53 -26.99 -18.78
CA LYS A 332 7.19 -27.42 -19.19
C LYS A 332 6.36 -27.98 -18.03
N ILE A 333 6.79 -27.71 -16.79
CA ILE A 333 6.06 -28.18 -15.60
C ILE A 333 4.62 -27.67 -15.62
N ASN A 334 3.70 -28.45 -15.06
CA ASN A 334 2.33 -28.00 -14.85
C ASN A 334 2.30 -26.99 -13.68
N GLU A 335 2.33 -25.70 -13.99
CA GLU A 335 2.34 -24.62 -13.00
C GLU A 335 1.10 -24.64 -12.09
N ARG A 336 -0.07 -25.00 -12.63
CA ARG A 336 -1.30 -25.17 -11.83
C ARG A 336 -1.12 -26.23 -10.76
N ARG A 337 -0.54 -27.39 -11.14
CA ARG A 337 -0.24 -28.48 -10.20
C ARG A 337 0.76 -28.05 -9.12
N VAL A 338 1.72 -27.18 -9.43
CA VAL A 338 2.63 -26.61 -8.43
C VAL A 338 1.86 -25.81 -7.38
N VAL A 339 0.90 -24.98 -7.80
CA VAL A 339 0.06 -24.20 -6.87
C VAL A 339 -0.85 -25.10 -6.03
N GLU A 340 -1.40 -26.16 -6.61
CA GLU A 340 -2.18 -27.15 -5.87
C GLU A 340 -1.34 -27.85 -4.79
N VAL A 341 -0.13 -28.28 -5.12
CA VAL A 341 0.80 -28.92 -4.17
C VAL A 341 1.22 -27.93 -3.08
N LEU A 342 1.46 -26.66 -3.43
CA LEU A 342 1.70 -25.59 -2.45
C LEU A 342 0.55 -25.48 -1.43
N ALA A 343 -0.69 -25.46 -1.92
CA ALA A 343 -1.87 -25.41 -1.05
C ALA A 343 -2.06 -26.69 -0.22
N GLN A 344 -1.73 -27.86 -0.77
CA GLN A 344 -1.79 -29.14 -0.05
C GLN A 344 -0.78 -29.18 1.11
N ASN A 345 0.40 -28.59 0.90
CA ASN A 345 1.47 -28.55 1.89
C ASN A 345 1.35 -27.38 2.89
N GLU A 346 0.32 -26.53 2.77
CA GLU A 346 0.09 -25.42 3.69
C GLU A 346 -0.79 -25.85 4.88
N PRO A 347 -0.24 -25.91 6.11
CA PRO A 347 -1.01 -26.34 7.28
C PRO A 347 -2.01 -25.29 7.77
N ASP A 348 -1.76 -24.00 7.52
CA ASP A 348 -2.67 -22.93 7.92
C ASP A 348 -3.86 -22.83 6.95
N ALA A 349 -5.08 -23.05 7.45
CA ALA A 349 -6.29 -23.09 6.63
C ALA A 349 -6.56 -21.77 5.88
N LEU A 350 -6.24 -20.62 6.49
CA LEU A 350 -6.46 -19.31 5.87
C LEU A 350 -5.43 -19.06 4.77
N LYS A 351 -4.15 -19.37 5.02
CA LYS A 351 -3.10 -19.27 4.00
C LYS A 351 -3.34 -20.25 2.85
N LYS A 352 -3.79 -21.47 3.15
CA LYS A 352 -4.20 -22.45 2.14
C LYS A 352 -5.33 -21.91 1.26
N GLN A 353 -6.40 -21.39 1.87
CA GLN A 353 -7.52 -20.83 1.11
C GLN A 353 -7.07 -19.68 0.21
N ARG A 354 -6.16 -18.84 0.68
CA ARG A 354 -5.58 -17.75 -0.12
C ARG A 354 -4.83 -18.27 -1.35
N ILE A 355 -3.98 -19.29 -1.19
CA ILE A 355 -3.28 -19.91 -2.32
C ILE A 355 -4.28 -20.48 -3.33
N LEU A 356 -5.32 -21.18 -2.85
CA LEU A 356 -6.34 -21.77 -3.71
C LEU A 356 -7.15 -20.73 -4.50
N LYS A 357 -7.41 -19.55 -3.93
CA LYS A 357 -8.10 -18.47 -4.65
C LYS A 357 -7.37 -18.00 -5.91
N LEU A 358 -6.05 -18.21 -6.02
CA LEU A 358 -5.29 -17.92 -7.24
C LEU A 358 -5.63 -18.88 -8.38
N LEU A 359 -6.04 -20.12 -8.07
CA LEU A 359 -6.46 -21.12 -9.05
C LEU A 359 -7.83 -20.82 -9.66
N ASP A 360 -8.68 -20.14 -8.89
CA ASP A 360 -10.02 -19.71 -9.25
C ASP A 360 -10.03 -18.27 -9.83
N GLY A 361 -8.89 -17.60 -9.79
CA GLY A 361 -8.71 -16.27 -10.38
C GLY A 361 -8.69 -16.31 -11.91
N SER A 362 -8.72 -15.12 -12.53
CA SER A 362 -8.60 -14.96 -13.98
C SER A 362 -7.19 -15.20 -14.53
N PHE A 363 -6.24 -15.66 -13.69
CA PHE A 363 -4.85 -15.85 -14.09
C PHE A 363 -4.67 -17.10 -14.95
N SER A 364 -4.12 -16.92 -16.15
CA SER A 364 -3.79 -18.06 -17.00
C SER A 364 -2.62 -18.86 -16.41
N PHE A 365 -2.79 -20.19 -16.38
CA PHE A 365 -1.72 -21.17 -16.11
C PHE A 365 -1.21 -21.86 -17.40
N TRP A 366 -1.64 -21.35 -18.54
CA TRP A 366 -1.31 -21.87 -19.86
C TRP A 366 -0.47 -20.83 -20.61
N LYS A 367 0.48 -21.31 -21.41
CA LYS A 367 1.23 -20.49 -22.36
C LYS A 367 0.88 -20.86 -23.78
#